data_AF-A0A8S9LMY0-F1
#
_entry.id   AF-A0A8S9LMY0-F1
#
_cell.length_a   1.000
_cell.length_b   1.000
_cell.length_c   1.000
_cell.angle_alpha   90.00
_cell.angle_beta   90.00
_cell.angle_gamma   90.00
#
_symmetry.space_group_name_H-M   'P 1'
#
loop_
_entity.id
_entity.type
_entity.pdbx_description
1 polymer ?
#
loop_
_entity_poly.entity_id
_entity_poly.type
_entity_poly.pdbx_seq_one_letter_code
_entity_poly.pdbx_strand_id
1 'polypeptide(L)' 'MIKNTPEWEVILTNPYSCTGTDIVLSCVGFKSLTPIDRSQISVSGNECSLINNLYGETDFVFKYV' A
#
# COMPACT_ATOMS: atom_id res chain seq x y z
N MET A 1 9.74 -6.25 -16.37
CA MET A 1 8.42 -6.12 -17.04
C MET A 1 8.00 -7.48 -17.56
N ILE A 2 6.91 -8.04 -17.03
CA ILE A 2 6.27 -9.23 -17.60
C ILE A 2 5.32 -8.71 -18.69
N LYS A 3 5.51 -9.10 -19.97
CA LYS A 3 4.72 -8.58 -21.09
C LYS A 3 3.22 -8.75 -20.80
N ASN A 4 2.43 -7.69 -21.05
CA ASN A 4 0.97 -7.61 -20.86
C ASN A 4 0.44 -7.66 -19.42
N THR A 5 1.26 -7.42 -18.39
CA THR A 5 0.73 -7.25 -17.02
C THR A 5 0.58 -5.76 -16.70
N PRO A 6 -0.59 -5.28 -16.24
CA PRO A 6 -0.76 -3.92 -15.79
C PRO A 6 0.04 -3.68 -14.51
N GLU A 7 0.75 -2.55 -14.45
CA GLU A 7 1.35 -2.04 -13.22
C GLU A 7 0.36 -1.06 -12.59
N TRP A 8 0.11 -1.23 -11.31
CA TRP A 8 -0.79 -0.42 -10.51
C TRP A 8 0.01 0.45 -9.54
N GLU A 9 -0.38 1.71 -9.42
CA GLU A 9 0.11 2.63 -8.40
C GLU A 9 -1.03 2.96 -7.45
N VAL A 10 -0.79 2.82 -6.15
CA VAL A 10 -1.74 3.15 -5.10
C VAL A 10 -1.16 4.31 -4.30
N ILE A 11 -1.97 5.37 -4.15
CA ILE A 11 -1.62 6.57 -3.41
C ILE A 11 -2.56 6.67 -2.21
N LEU A 12 -1.98 6.75 -1.02
CA LEU A 12 -2.70 6.97 0.23
C LEU A 12 -2.31 8.33 0.79
N THR A 13 -3.23 9.28 0.72
CA THR A 13 -3.01 10.67 1.15
C THR A 13 -3.51 10.87 2.57
N ASN A 14 -2.64 11.36 3.46
CA ASN A 14 -3.03 11.98 4.71
C ASN A 14 -3.06 13.51 4.51
N PRO A 15 -4.24 14.13 4.38
CA PRO A 15 -4.34 15.56 4.08
C PRO A 15 -4.24 16.44 5.34
N TYR A 16 -3.94 15.86 6.50
CA TYR A 16 -3.93 16.55 7.78
C TYR A 16 -2.56 16.46 8.46
N SER A 17 -2.26 17.44 9.31
CA SER A 17 -1.04 17.48 10.12
C SER A 17 -1.00 16.44 11.26
N CYS A 18 -2.03 15.59 11.40
CA CYS A 18 -2.07 14.52 12.39
C CYS A 18 -1.27 13.29 11.93
N THR A 19 -1.01 12.37 12.87
CA THR A 19 -0.41 11.07 12.56
C THR A 19 -1.50 10.02 12.31
N GLY A 20 -1.48 9.39 11.13
CA GLY A 20 -2.31 8.23 10.82
C GLY A 20 -1.61 6.95 11.30
N THR A 21 -2.23 6.21 12.22
CA THR A 21 -1.71 4.96 12.78
C THR A 21 -2.63 3.79 12.47
N ASP A 22 -2.13 2.55 12.59
CA ASP A 22 -2.90 1.31 12.43
C ASP A 22 -3.72 1.26 11.13
N ILE A 23 -3.11 1.74 10.05
CA ILE A 23 -3.80 1.91 8.76
C ILE A 23 -3.96 0.54 8.10
N VAL A 24 -5.20 0.12 7.92
CA VAL A 24 -5.58 -1.12 7.25
C VAL A 24 -6.41 -0.82 6.02
N LEU A 25 -5.95 -1.31 4.86
CA LEU A 25 -6.63 -1.21 3.58
C LEU A 25 -7.33 -2.53 3.25
N SER A 26 -8.48 -2.43 2.59
CA SER A 26 -9.09 -3.58 1.94
C SER A 26 -8.25 -3.99 0.73
N CYS A 27 -7.83 -5.24 0.73
CA CYS A 27 -7.05 -5.90 -0.32
C CYS A 27 -7.79 -7.11 -0.91
N VAL A 28 -9.13 -7.08 -0.90
CA VAL A 28 -9.95 -8.12 -1.52
C VAL A 28 -9.60 -8.22 -3.01
N GLY A 29 -9.17 -9.42 -3.44
CA GLY A 29 -8.81 -9.68 -4.84
C GLY A 29 -7.42 -9.15 -5.24
N PHE A 30 -6.67 -8.56 -4.30
CA PHE A 30 -5.32 -8.11 -4.53
C PHE A 30 -4.39 -9.28 -4.88
N LYS A 31 -3.68 -9.15 -6.01
CA LYS A 31 -2.68 -10.12 -6.49
C LYS A 31 -1.55 -9.37 -7.17
N SER A 32 -0.33 -9.74 -6.84
CA SER A 32 0.89 -9.21 -7.45
C SER A 32 1.73 -10.38 -7.96
N LEU A 33 2.16 -10.31 -9.21
CA LEU A 33 3.12 -11.20 -9.86
C LEU A 33 4.54 -11.03 -9.30
N THR A 34 4.87 -9.83 -8.82
CA THR A 34 6.15 -9.56 -8.16
C THR A 34 6.00 -9.49 -6.65
N PRO A 35 7.01 -9.89 -5.86
CA PRO A 35 7.01 -9.66 -4.43
C PRO A 35 6.82 -8.17 -4.12
N ILE A 36 5.90 -7.86 -3.21
CA ILE A 36 5.72 -6.51 -2.67
C ILE A 36 6.76 -6.28 -1.58
N ASP A 37 7.23 -5.05 -1.47
CA ASP A 37 8.11 -4.66 -0.39
C ASP A 37 7.38 -4.76 0.97
N ARG A 38 7.73 -5.81 1.73
CA ARG A 38 7.16 -6.09 3.05
C ARG A 38 7.61 -5.10 4.13
N SER A 39 8.56 -4.21 3.84
CA SER A 39 8.89 -3.09 4.73
C SER A 39 7.85 -1.97 4.68
N GLN A 40 7.00 -1.97 3.64
CA GLN A 40 5.97 -0.96 3.44
C GLN A 40 4.58 -1.47 3.80
N ILE A 41 4.21 -2.68 3.34
CA ILE A 41 2.90 -3.29 3.55
C ILE A 41 3.02 -4.75 4.01
N SER A 42 2.22 -5.12 5.01
CA SER A 42 1.94 -6.51 5.37
C SER A 42 0.58 -6.93 4.79
N VAL A 43 0.56 -8.06 4.08
CA VAL A 43 -0.67 -8.62 3.50
C VAL A 43 -1.10 -9.84 4.31
N SER A 44 -2.32 -9.83 4.85
CA SER A 44 -2.92 -10.93 5.59
C SER A 44 -4.34 -11.19 5.09
N GLY A 45 -4.52 -12.24 4.29
CA GLY A 45 -5.81 -12.54 3.67
C GLY A 45 -6.29 -11.39 2.76
N ASN A 46 -7.38 -10.74 3.15
CA ASN A 46 -7.99 -9.62 2.42
C ASN A 46 -7.60 -8.25 2.99
N GLU A 47 -6.67 -8.19 3.94
CA GLU A 47 -6.25 -6.95 4.59
C GLU A 47 -4.80 -6.64 4.24
N CYS A 48 -4.53 -5.37 3.96
CA CYS A 48 -3.18 -4.83 3.83
C CYS A 48 -2.94 -3.79 4.90
N SER A 49 -2.05 -4.08 5.84
CA SER A 49 -1.65 -3.15 6.89
C SER A 49 -0.41 -2.38 6.43
N LEU A 50 -0.42 -1.05 6.55
CA LEU A 50 0.80 -0.28 6.43
C LEU A 50 1.69 -0.57 7.64
N ILE A 51 2.98 -0.81 7.38
CA ILE A 51 3.96 -1.05 8.45
C ILE A 51 4.33 0.25 9.18
N ASN A 52 4.29 1.37 8.45
CA ASN A 52 4.68 2.69 8.96
C ASN A 52 3.45 3.60 9.09
N ASN A 53 3.51 4.50 10.06
CA ASN A 53 2.52 5.57 10.22
C ASN A 53 2.67 6.63 9.13
N LEU A 54 1.60 7.36 8.84
CA LEU A 54 1.63 8.57 8.02
C LEU A 54 1.81 9.78 8.92
N TYR A 55 2.96 10.44 8.84
CA TYR A 55 3.29 11.58 9.70
C TYR A 55 2.96 12.90 9.01
N GLY A 56 1.97 13.61 9.55
CA GLY A 56 1.55 14.90 9.02
C GLY A 56 1.01 14.80 7.60
N GLU A 57 1.02 15.92 6.89
CA GLU A 57 0.54 16.02 5.52
C GLU A 57 1.51 15.30 4.59
N THR A 58 1.14 14.09 4.15
CA THR A 58 2.02 13.22 3.40
C THR A 58 1.26 12.23 2.53
N ASP A 59 1.91 11.78 1.47
CA ASP A 59 1.45 10.69 0.61
C ASP A 59 2.32 9.46 0.83
N PHE A 60 1.67 8.31 1.00
CA PHE A 60 2.31 7.01 0.87
C PHE A 60 1.96 6.41 -0.48
N VAL A 61 2.99 6.01 -1.23
CA VAL A 61 2.85 5.48 -2.59
C VAL A 61 3.52 4.12 -2.66
N PHE A 62 2.80 3.13 -3.18
CA PHE A 62 3.38 1.84 -3.52
C PHE A 62 2.87 1.35 -4.88
N LYS A 63 3.68 0.52 -5.54
CA LYS A 63 3.38 -0.05 -6.84
C LYS A 63 3.35 -1.57 -6.77
N TYR A 64 2.51 -2.18 -7.59
CA TYR A 64 2.48 -3.63 -7.76
C TYR A 64 2.15 -3.98 -9.20
N VAL A 65 2.58 -5.17 -9.63
CA VAL A 65 2.43 -5.70 -10.99
C VAL A 65 1.74 -7.03 -10.88
#